data_AF-A0A1Y0MEV7-F1
#
_entry.id   AF-A0A1Y0MEV7-F1
#
_cell.length_a   1.000
_cell.length_b   1.000
_cell.length_c   1.000
_cell.angle_alpha   90.00
_cell.angle_beta   90.00
_cell.angle_gamma   90.00
#
_symmetry.space_group_name_H-M   'P 1'
#
loop_
_entity.id
_entity.type
_entity.pdbx_description
1 polymer ?
#
loop_
_entity_poly.entity_id
_entity_poly.type
_entity_poly.pdbx_seq_one_letter_code
_entity_poly.pdbx_strand_id
1 'polypeptide(L)'
;MKRLLYFFICFGVLIFWSSCRNDFEFTPSTGNLEFARDTVYLDTVFNNIGSSTYNLKVYNRSDEDIVIPTIQLERGTASFYRMNVDGGTGNEGTPQEGKFFENVELLAKDSLFIFIETTIDIATLPTLDTEFLYTDRILFDGGTNQQDVDLVTLVKDAVFIYPDFQGNTTMFENLNFDVDGDGIVDETSLPGRFLTNSELTFTNEKPYVIYGYAATPEGETLTMEAGARVHFHADSGILITNNSTLTINGASSSDQELLENEVILEGDRLEPIFEDVPGQWGTVYLFNGSVSNTINHATIKNATIGVLAEGNDDAPTDKLTITNSQIYNTSSFGLLGRATSISAENVVINNSGQSSFAGTVGGKYNFTHCTIANYWNNSFRQFPAVLLNDFTQIDETTIGTNPLIEANFNNCIIYGNDNPEFILDQQGDDFSFKFTNCLLRFDNSNLEGTTNYVFSDMTFYDSNIFNADPDFKAPFDNLMQIGEDSGANGIGSTIFSTQVPFDLLNTSRSASPDAGAFESVIFDD
;
A
#
# COMPACT_ATOMS: atom_id res chain seq x y z
N MET A 1 40.67 64.27 22.15
CA MET A 1 40.64 62.95 21.45
C MET A 1 41.32 61.85 22.24
N LYS A 2 42.61 61.93 22.63
CA LYS A 2 43.29 60.85 23.38
C LYS A 2 42.62 60.44 24.71
N ARG A 3 42.08 61.38 25.50
CA ARG A 3 41.36 61.07 26.76
C ARG A 3 40.01 60.36 26.57
N LEU A 4 39.30 60.65 25.48
CA LEU A 4 38.04 59.96 25.12
C LEU A 4 38.32 58.52 24.66
N LEU A 5 39.43 58.29 23.97
CA LEU A 5 39.86 56.95 23.55
C LEU A 5 40.13 56.04 24.75
N TYR A 6 40.82 56.54 25.79
CA TYR A 6 41.03 55.77 27.03
C TYR A 6 39.72 55.45 27.76
N PHE A 7 38.75 56.37 27.75
CA PHE A 7 37.45 56.13 28.36
C PHE A 7 36.66 55.04 27.62
N PHE A 8 36.63 55.07 26.28
CA PHE A 8 35.99 54.01 25.49
C PHE A 8 36.70 52.66 25.59
N ILE A 9 38.04 52.64 25.69
CA ILE A 9 38.80 51.41 25.92
C ILE A 9 38.51 50.82 27.30
N CYS A 10 38.51 51.64 28.36
CA CYS A 10 38.16 51.16 29.71
C CYS A 10 36.70 50.71 29.80
N PHE A 11 35.76 51.39 29.14
CA PHE A 11 34.36 50.98 29.10
C PHE A 11 34.16 49.67 28.32
N GLY A 12 34.90 49.49 27.21
CA GLY A 12 34.93 48.23 26.47
C GLY A 12 35.46 47.08 27.31
N VAL A 13 36.56 47.28 28.04
CA VAL A 13 37.14 46.27 28.94
C VAL A 13 36.17 45.89 30.08
N LEU A 14 35.41 46.86 30.62
CA LEU A 14 34.38 46.60 31.63
C LEU A 14 33.19 45.78 31.10
N ILE A 15 32.78 45.96 29.85
CA ILE A 15 31.73 45.14 29.21
C ILE A 15 32.21 43.70 29.00
N PHE A 16 33.49 43.50 28.66
CA PHE A 16 34.06 42.14 28.53
C PHE A 16 34.36 41.46 29.88
N TRP A 17 34.35 42.19 30.99
CA TRP A 17 34.56 41.64 32.33
C TRP A 17 33.28 41.12 33.01
N SER A 18 32.09 41.37 32.44
CA SER A 18 30.82 40.84 32.97
C SER A 18 30.34 39.56 32.29
N SER A 19 31.21 38.86 31.55
CA SER A 19 30.88 37.53 31.04
C SER A 19 31.08 36.49 32.14
N CYS A 20 30.24 36.54 33.17
CA CYS A 20 30.03 35.38 34.05
C CYS A 20 29.32 34.32 33.21
N ARG A 21 30.10 33.36 32.69
CA ARG A 21 29.56 32.08 32.29
C ARG A 21 29.25 31.35 33.59
N ASN A 22 27.97 31.09 33.88
CA ASN A 22 27.63 30.07 34.86
C ASN A 22 28.18 28.78 34.30
N ASP A 23 29.13 28.17 35.00
CA ASP A 23 29.42 26.77 34.73
C ASP A 23 28.11 26.00 34.97
N PHE A 24 27.73 25.14 34.03
CA PHE A 24 26.49 24.36 34.09
C PHE A 24 26.58 23.43 35.32
N GLU A 25 26.06 23.87 36.46
CA GLU A 25 25.92 23.02 37.64
C GLU A 25 24.63 22.20 37.47
N PHE A 26 24.79 20.96 37.00
CA PHE A 26 23.68 20.03 36.89
C PHE A 26 23.28 19.49 38.26
N THR A 27 21.97 19.54 38.55
CA THR A 27 21.40 18.94 39.75
C THR A 27 20.72 17.60 39.40
N PRO A 28 20.74 16.57 40.27
CA PRO A 28 20.05 15.33 39.97
C PRO A 28 18.55 15.54 39.74
N SER A 29 18.00 14.86 38.73
CA SER A 29 16.56 14.85 38.49
C SER A 29 15.78 14.42 39.74
N THR A 30 14.62 15.03 39.92
CA THR A 30 13.72 14.80 41.06
C THR A 30 12.42 14.10 40.66
N GLY A 31 12.38 13.47 39.47
CA GLY A 31 11.20 12.76 38.98
C GLY A 31 10.09 13.68 38.47
N ASN A 32 10.48 14.78 37.81
CA ASN A 32 9.56 15.76 37.21
C ASN A 32 9.77 15.92 35.69
N LEU A 33 10.27 14.87 35.03
CA LEU A 33 10.37 14.84 33.57
C LEU A 33 8.96 14.78 32.97
N GLU A 34 8.75 15.53 31.89
CA GLU A 34 7.54 15.44 31.08
C GLU A 34 7.86 14.64 29.82
N PHE A 35 7.00 13.71 29.44
CA PHE A 35 7.16 12.89 28.25
C PHE A 35 6.19 13.35 27.17
N ALA A 36 6.62 13.30 25.90
CA ALA A 36 5.72 13.57 24.78
C ALA A 36 4.54 12.58 24.70
N ARG A 37 4.69 11.39 25.31
CA ARG A 37 3.72 10.31 25.36
C ARG A 37 4.03 9.36 26.51
N ASP A 38 3.00 8.75 27.07
CA ASP A 38 3.10 7.79 28.18
C ASP A 38 3.34 6.35 27.68
N THR A 39 3.03 6.09 26.41
CA THR A 39 3.27 4.81 25.74
C THR A 39 3.83 5.04 24.33
N VAL A 40 4.86 4.29 23.99
CA VAL A 40 5.43 4.20 22.64
C VAL A 40 5.00 2.86 22.04
N TYR A 41 4.03 2.91 21.13
CA TYR A 41 3.72 1.79 20.25
C TYR A 41 4.72 1.77 19.10
N LEU A 42 5.36 0.62 18.90
CA LEU A 42 6.16 0.32 17.71
C LEU A 42 5.34 -0.57 16.77
N ASP A 43 5.87 -0.76 15.56
CA ASP A 43 5.22 -1.49 14.47
C ASP A 43 4.88 -2.93 14.81
N THR A 44 3.96 -3.50 14.03
CA THR A 44 3.92 -4.96 13.95
C THR A 44 5.21 -5.43 13.26
N VAL A 45 6.03 -6.21 13.97
CA VAL A 45 7.26 -6.76 13.41
C VAL A 45 7.11 -8.24 13.13
N PHE A 46 7.68 -8.68 12.00
CA PHE A 46 7.83 -10.10 11.73
C PHE A 46 9.05 -10.67 12.44
N ASN A 47 9.00 -11.96 12.74
CA ASN A 47 10.11 -12.70 13.35
C ASN A 47 11.44 -12.43 12.62
N ASN A 48 12.50 -12.09 13.37
CA ASN A 48 13.86 -11.76 12.90
C ASN A 48 13.99 -10.53 12.00
N ILE A 49 12.95 -9.68 11.90
CA ILE A 49 13.01 -8.39 11.20
C ILE A 49 13.06 -7.25 12.23
N GLY A 50 13.92 -6.26 12.00
CA GLY A 50 14.01 -5.08 12.85
C GLY A 50 12.83 -4.14 12.61
N SER A 51 12.34 -3.48 13.66
CA SER A 51 11.35 -2.42 13.54
C SER A 51 11.96 -1.16 12.91
N SER A 52 11.10 -0.25 12.48
CA SER A 52 11.52 1.15 12.31
C SER A 52 11.95 1.77 13.63
N THR A 53 12.67 2.89 13.53
CA THR A 53 13.11 3.66 14.70
C THR A 53 12.07 4.71 15.10
N TYR A 54 11.57 4.63 16.33
CA TYR A 54 10.60 5.54 16.93
C TYR A 54 11.26 6.57 17.83
N ASN A 55 10.80 7.82 17.85
CA ASN A 55 11.37 8.85 18.73
C ASN A 55 10.46 9.16 19.93
N LEU A 56 11.04 9.27 21.12
CA LEU A 56 10.39 9.79 22.32
C LEU A 56 11.12 11.08 22.70
N LYS A 57 10.39 12.18 22.82
CA LYS A 57 10.94 13.41 23.36
C LYS A 57 10.66 13.48 24.86
N VAL A 58 11.70 13.77 25.63
CA VAL A 58 11.67 13.92 27.10
C VAL A 58 12.03 15.36 27.41
N TYR A 59 11.24 16.02 28.25
CA TYR A 59 11.37 17.45 28.54
C TYR A 59 11.77 17.69 29.99
N ASN A 60 12.73 18.60 30.16
CA ASN A 60 12.95 19.28 31.43
C ASN A 60 12.20 20.61 31.40
N ARG A 61 11.03 20.67 32.01
CA ARG A 61 10.25 21.92 32.12
C ARG A 61 10.72 22.83 33.26
N SER A 62 11.69 22.42 34.06
CA SER A 62 12.21 23.24 35.16
C SER A 62 13.12 24.37 34.65
N ASP A 63 13.43 25.30 35.53
CA ASP A 63 14.37 26.41 35.27
C ASP A 63 15.82 26.05 35.64
N GLU A 64 16.07 24.79 36.01
CA GLU A 64 17.39 24.30 36.43
C GLU A 64 17.91 23.26 35.44
N ASP A 65 19.23 23.24 35.25
CA ASP A 65 19.91 22.19 34.49
C ASP A 65 19.92 20.91 35.33
N ILE A 66 19.49 19.79 34.75
CA ILE A 66 19.37 18.52 35.46
C ILE A 66 20.22 17.42 34.85
N VAL A 67 20.68 16.50 35.70
CA VAL A 67 21.25 15.23 35.27
C VAL A 67 20.27 14.11 35.62
N ILE A 68 19.87 13.34 34.61
CA ILE A 68 19.08 12.13 34.78
C ILE A 68 20.09 11.02 35.15
N PRO A 69 20.09 10.51 36.39
CA PRO A 69 21.09 9.56 36.86
C PRO A 69 21.10 8.27 36.04
N THR A 70 19.92 7.78 35.66
CA THR A 70 19.77 6.55 34.89
C THR A 70 18.61 6.64 33.90
N ILE A 71 18.84 6.16 32.67
CA ILE A 71 17.80 5.82 31.71
C ILE A 71 18.06 4.37 31.29
N GLN A 72 17.08 3.49 31.48
CA GLN A 72 17.29 2.05 31.23
C GLN A 72 16.01 1.34 30.82
N LEU A 73 16.15 0.20 30.14
CA LEU A 73 15.03 -0.72 29.91
C LEU A 73 14.78 -1.55 31.18
N GLU A 74 13.52 -1.70 31.59
CA GLU A 74 13.13 -2.46 32.79
C GLU A 74 13.63 -3.91 32.74
N ARG A 75 13.57 -4.54 31.56
CA ARG A 75 14.10 -5.89 31.34
C ARG A 75 15.62 -5.95 31.15
N GLY A 76 16.31 -4.80 31.15
CA GLY A 76 17.76 -4.68 31.02
C GLY A 76 18.29 -5.44 29.81
N THR A 77 19.33 -6.26 30.01
CA THR A 77 19.96 -7.04 28.92
C THR A 77 19.02 -8.03 28.24
N ALA A 78 17.94 -8.44 28.90
CA ALA A 78 16.92 -9.34 28.35
C ALA A 78 15.85 -8.62 27.50
N SER A 79 15.90 -7.28 27.42
CA SER A 79 15.02 -6.53 26.53
C SER A 79 15.38 -6.80 25.06
N PHE A 80 14.38 -6.94 24.19
CA PHE A 80 14.58 -6.91 22.74
C PHE A 80 14.51 -5.48 22.18
N TYR A 81 14.19 -4.48 23.01
CA TYR A 81 14.33 -3.09 22.63
C TYR A 81 15.79 -2.67 22.75
N ARG A 82 16.17 -1.73 21.87
CA ARG A 82 17.39 -0.94 21.95
C ARG A 82 17.02 0.53 21.76
N MET A 83 17.79 1.39 22.41
CA MET A 83 17.59 2.82 22.45
C MET A 83 18.88 3.53 22.05
N ASN A 84 18.74 4.73 21.52
CA ASN A 84 19.79 5.73 21.43
C ASN A 84 19.27 6.99 22.13
N VAL A 85 20.05 7.54 23.06
CA VAL A 85 19.67 8.71 23.86
C VAL A 85 20.56 9.88 23.45
N ASP A 86 19.95 10.89 22.84
CA ASP A 86 20.59 12.11 22.34
C ASP A 86 21.85 11.85 21.48
N GLY A 87 21.78 10.83 20.63
CA GLY A 87 22.89 10.41 19.75
C GLY A 87 23.82 9.38 20.36
N GLY A 88 23.79 9.16 21.68
CA GLY A 88 24.59 8.14 22.36
C GLY A 88 23.95 6.76 22.36
N THR A 89 24.76 5.72 22.28
CA THR A 89 24.34 4.30 22.43
C THR A 89 24.59 3.74 23.83
N GLY A 90 25.09 4.57 24.75
CA GLY A 90 25.32 4.19 26.15
C GLY A 90 26.60 3.38 26.30
N ASN A 91 26.52 2.22 26.96
CA ASN A 91 27.67 1.35 27.23
C ASN A 91 28.13 0.57 25.98
N GLU A 92 28.75 1.27 25.02
CA GLU A 92 29.27 0.71 23.76
C GLU A 92 30.12 -0.56 23.96
N GLY A 93 29.88 -1.57 23.13
CA GLY A 93 30.63 -2.83 23.14
C GLY A 93 30.31 -3.75 24.33
N THR A 94 29.26 -3.46 25.08
CA THR A 94 28.79 -4.29 26.21
C THR A 94 27.40 -4.87 25.92
N PRO A 95 26.95 -5.92 26.64
CA PRO A 95 25.58 -6.43 26.53
C PRO A 95 24.48 -5.42 26.90
N GLN A 96 24.85 -4.26 27.47
CA GLN A 96 23.96 -3.17 27.85
C GLN A 96 23.93 -2.03 26.81
N GLU A 97 24.68 -2.14 25.71
CA GLU A 97 24.64 -1.18 24.62
C GLU A 97 23.21 -0.99 24.12
N GLY A 98 22.77 0.27 24.07
CA GLY A 98 21.42 0.67 23.75
C GLY A 98 20.37 0.34 24.80
N LYS A 99 20.74 -0.12 26.01
CA LYS A 99 19.77 -0.55 27.03
C LYS A 99 19.92 0.17 28.37
N PHE A 100 21.08 0.77 28.62
CA PHE A 100 21.40 1.43 29.88
C PHE A 100 22.29 2.66 29.63
N PHE A 101 21.93 3.76 30.26
CA PHE A 101 22.57 5.07 30.16
C PHE A 101 22.69 5.68 31.54
N GLU A 102 23.81 6.33 31.82
CA GLU A 102 24.07 6.99 33.11
C GLU A 102 24.37 8.47 32.92
N ASN A 103 23.95 9.27 33.89
CA ASN A 103 24.27 10.69 34.00
C ASN A 103 23.98 11.48 32.72
N VAL A 104 22.77 11.34 32.19
CA VAL A 104 22.33 12.04 30.98
C VAL A 104 21.98 13.48 31.34
N GLU A 105 22.76 14.43 30.83
CA GLU A 105 22.57 15.87 31.06
C GLU A 105 21.40 16.41 30.23
N LEU A 106 20.56 17.25 30.84
CA LEU A 106 19.41 17.88 30.19
C LEU A 106 19.23 19.31 30.70
N LEU A 107 19.40 20.29 29.82
CA LEU A 107 19.36 21.71 30.16
C LEU A 107 17.98 22.19 30.61
N ALA A 108 17.94 23.29 31.35
CA ALA A 108 16.73 23.98 31.75
C ALA A 108 15.86 24.35 30.54
N LYS A 109 14.55 24.07 30.63
CA LYS A 109 13.56 24.31 29.56
C LYS A 109 13.88 23.62 28.22
N ASP A 110 14.74 22.60 28.24
CA ASP A 110 15.14 21.88 27.04
C ASP A 110 14.52 20.48 26.97
N SER A 111 14.84 19.76 25.90
CA SER A 111 14.38 18.41 25.63
C SER A 111 15.47 17.56 25.00
N LEU A 112 15.47 16.26 25.30
CA LEU A 112 16.29 15.27 24.60
C LEU A 112 15.42 14.36 23.74
N PHE A 113 16.05 13.72 22.76
CA PHE A 113 15.42 12.66 21.96
C PHE A 113 15.94 11.29 22.41
N ILE A 114 15.01 10.33 22.49
CA ILE A 114 15.33 8.91 22.60
C ILE A 114 14.81 8.24 21.34
N PHE A 115 15.66 7.54 20.62
CA PHE A 115 15.31 6.73 19.46
C PHE A 115 15.21 5.27 19.90
N ILE A 116 14.08 4.61 19.66
CA ILE A 116 13.79 3.24 20.11
C ILE A 116 13.53 2.37 18.89
N GLU A 117 14.08 1.17 18.88
CA GLU A 117 13.83 0.15 17.87
C GLU A 117 13.90 -1.24 18.51
N THR A 118 13.40 -2.26 17.83
CA THR A 118 13.44 -3.64 18.31
C THR A 118 13.77 -4.62 17.21
N THR A 119 14.30 -5.78 17.57
CA THR A 119 14.46 -6.92 16.67
C THR A 119 14.22 -8.17 17.51
N ILE A 120 13.21 -8.95 17.17
CA ILE A 120 12.74 -10.05 18.02
C ILE A 120 12.85 -11.36 17.26
N ASP A 121 13.55 -12.33 17.86
CA ASP A 121 13.53 -13.72 17.45
C ASP A 121 12.45 -14.46 18.27
N ILE A 122 11.33 -14.77 17.64
CA ILE A 122 10.17 -15.43 18.27
C ILE A 122 10.54 -16.81 18.81
N ALA A 123 11.56 -17.47 18.26
CA ALA A 123 12.00 -18.79 18.72
C ALA A 123 12.63 -18.73 20.13
N THR A 124 13.06 -17.54 20.56
CA THR A 124 13.60 -17.32 21.91
C THR A 124 12.52 -17.08 22.96
N LEU A 125 11.25 -16.99 22.55
CA LEU A 125 10.14 -16.71 23.43
C LEU A 125 9.45 -17.99 23.93
N PRO A 126 8.93 -17.97 25.16
CA PRO A 126 8.38 -19.16 25.81
C PRO A 126 6.99 -19.58 25.30
N THR A 127 6.43 -18.91 24.29
CA THR A 127 5.05 -19.12 23.80
C THR A 127 5.05 -19.79 22.42
N LEU A 128 4.09 -20.68 22.19
CA LEU A 128 3.83 -21.34 20.90
C LEU A 128 2.87 -20.53 20.01
N ASP A 129 2.54 -19.31 20.42
CA ASP A 129 1.56 -18.46 19.74
C ASP A 129 2.18 -17.82 18.48
N THR A 130 1.39 -17.71 17.41
CA THR A 130 1.79 -17.11 16.12
C THR A 130 1.78 -15.57 16.16
N GLU A 131 1.23 -15.00 17.23
CA GLU A 131 1.19 -13.57 17.50
C GLU A 131 1.37 -13.37 19.00
N PHE A 132 2.22 -12.42 19.41
CA PHE A 132 2.34 -12.06 20.81
C PHE A 132 2.67 -10.58 20.96
N LEU A 133 2.18 -10.01 22.06
CA LEU A 133 2.45 -8.64 22.44
C LEU A 133 3.74 -8.58 23.26
N TYR A 134 4.78 -7.92 22.76
CA TYR A 134 6.01 -7.67 23.48
C TYR A 134 5.96 -6.32 24.20
N THR A 135 6.02 -6.35 25.53
CA THR A 135 6.05 -5.14 26.35
C THR A 135 7.33 -5.02 27.17
N ASP A 136 7.78 -3.79 27.35
CA ASP A 136 8.85 -3.37 28.26
C ASP A 136 8.61 -1.91 28.69
N ARG A 137 9.47 -1.34 29.51
CA ARG A 137 9.40 0.05 29.95
C ARG A 137 10.75 0.72 29.87
N ILE A 138 10.75 2.00 29.48
CA ILE A 138 11.90 2.88 29.70
C ILE A 138 11.75 3.45 31.11
N LEU A 139 12.68 3.13 31.99
CA LEU A 139 12.76 3.67 33.35
C LEU A 139 13.71 4.86 33.37
N PHE A 140 13.25 5.96 33.92
CA PHE A 140 14.01 7.17 34.22
C PHE A 140 14.20 7.28 35.72
N ASP A 141 15.37 7.74 36.15
CA ASP A 141 15.71 7.86 37.57
C ASP A 141 15.65 6.50 38.31
N GLY A 142 15.65 6.53 39.65
CA GLY A 142 15.46 5.35 40.48
C GLY A 142 14.83 5.69 41.84
N GLY A 143 14.31 4.67 42.52
CA GLY A 143 13.72 4.84 43.86
C GLY A 143 12.44 5.68 43.84
N THR A 144 12.37 6.72 44.66
CA THR A 144 11.15 7.55 44.81
C THR A 144 10.91 8.51 43.65
N ASN A 145 11.92 8.74 42.82
CA ASN A 145 11.87 9.69 41.70
C ASN A 145 11.66 8.98 40.36
N GLN A 146 11.49 7.65 40.38
CA GLN A 146 11.39 6.86 39.16
C GLN A 146 10.13 7.22 38.37
N GLN A 147 10.31 7.47 37.08
CA GLN A 147 9.23 7.63 36.11
C GLN A 147 9.42 6.61 34.99
N ASP A 148 8.36 6.29 34.26
CA ASP A 148 8.42 5.30 33.19
C ASP A 148 7.58 5.70 31.97
N VAL A 149 7.95 5.11 30.84
CA VAL A 149 7.20 5.15 29.58
C VAL A 149 7.08 3.73 29.06
N ASP A 150 5.85 3.29 28.80
CA ASP A 150 5.55 1.94 28.31
C ASP A 150 6.00 1.78 26.85
N LEU A 151 6.56 0.61 26.51
CA LEU A 151 6.90 0.19 25.15
C LEU A 151 6.05 -1.00 24.76
N VAL A 152 5.40 -0.96 23.60
CA VAL A 152 4.51 -2.02 23.13
C VAL A 152 4.77 -2.30 21.65
N THR A 153 5.04 -3.56 21.31
CA THR A 153 5.24 -4.03 19.93
C THR A 153 4.42 -5.30 19.73
N LEU A 154 3.70 -5.40 18.61
CA LEU A 154 3.06 -6.63 18.19
C LEU A 154 4.04 -7.44 17.34
N VAL A 155 4.19 -8.73 17.62
CA VAL A 155 5.12 -9.56 16.84
C VAL A 155 4.35 -10.72 16.24
N LYS A 156 4.53 -10.93 14.94
CA LYS A 156 3.89 -12.01 14.19
C LYS A 156 4.93 -12.97 13.64
N ASP A 157 4.66 -14.27 13.78
CA ASP A 157 5.39 -15.29 13.04
C ASP A 157 4.94 -15.27 11.57
N ALA A 158 5.86 -15.50 10.63
CA ALA A 158 5.58 -15.40 9.20
C ALA A 158 6.32 -16.45 8.38
N VAL A 159 5.76 -16.78 7.22
CA VAL A 159 6.43 -17.59 6.20
C VAL A 159 7.19 -16.64 5.27
N PHE A 160 8.52 -16.73 5.28
CA PHE A 160 9.36 -15.88 4.43
C PHE A 160 9.74 -16.59 3.14
N ILE A 161 9.59 -15.88 2.03
CA ILE A 161 10.02 -16.30 0.69
C ILE A 161 11.11 -15.33 0.25
N TYR A 162 12.36 -15.79 0.36
CA TYR A 162 13.54 -15.06 -0.13
C TYR A 162 13.97 -15.60 -1.48
N PRO A 163 14.50 -14.75 -2.38
CA PRO A 163 15.24 -15.23 -3.54
C PRO A 163 16.58 -15.80 -3.07
N ASP A 164 17.09 -16.77 -3.81
CA ASP A 164 18.39 -17.37 -3.49
C ASP A 164 19.53 -16.37 -3.76
N PHE A 165 20.64 -16.49 -3.02
CA PHE A 165 21.82 -15.68 -3.28
C PHE A 165 22.64 -16.29 -4.41
N GLN A 166 23.16 -15.45 -5.31
CA GLN A 166 24.12 -15.88 -6.33
C GLN A 166 25.45 -16.29 -5.68
N GLY A 167 25.57 -17.57 -5.31
CA GLY A 167 26.76 -18.15 -4.69
C GLY A 167 27.12 -17.48 -3.35
N ASN A 168 28.34 -16.90 -3.26
CA ASN A 168 28.83 -16.21 -2.06
C ASN A 168 28.66 -14.67 -2.14
N THR A 169 27.80 -14.16 -3.01
CA THR A 169 27.58 -12.71 -3.17
C THR A 169 26.35 -12.22 -2.40
N THR A 170 26.19 -10.90 -2.29
CA THR A 170 24.99 -10.25 -1.73
C THR A 170 23.92 -9.97 -2.79
N MET A 171 24.07 -10.48 -4.01
CA MET A 171 23.14 -10.28 -5.12
C MET A 171 22.16 -11.46 -5.19
N PHE A 172 20.89 -11.16 -5.39
CA PHE A 172 19.85 -12.17 -5.56
C PHE A 172 19.92 -12.83 -6.94
N GLU A 173 19.52 -14.09 -7.02
CA GLU A 173 19.30 -14.80 -8.29
C GLU A 173 18.13 -14.17 -9.04
N ASN A 174 18.29 -14.09 -10.37
CA ASN A 174 17.20 -13.69 -11.25
C ASN A 174 16.41 -14.91 -11.66
N LEU A 175 15.11 -14.72 -11.87
CA LEU A 175 14.26 -15.72 -12.50
C LEU A 175 14.74 -16.00 -13.92
N ASN A 176 14.88 -17.27 -14.27
CA ASN A 176 15.20 -17.68 -15.64
C ASN A 176 14.09 -18.62 -16.10
N PHE A 177 13.38 -18.24 -17.14
CA PHE A 177 12.26 -19.00 -17.71
C PHE A 177 12.10 -18.70 -19.18
N ASP A 178 11.35 -19.54 -19.88
CA ASP A 178 11.06 -19.37 -21.30
C ASP A 178 10.09 -18.19 -21.50
N VAL A 179 10.63 -17.04 -21.91
CA VAL A 179 9.88 -15.78 -22.04
C VAL A 179 9.09 -15.76 -23.35
N ASP A 180 9.63 -16.35 -24.42
CA ASP A 180 9.03 -16.31 -25.76
C ASP A 180 8.28 -17.59 -26.17
N GLY A 181 8.30 -18.62 -25.33
CA GLY A 181 7.61 -19.88 -25.54
C GLY A 181 8.29 -20.78 -26.56
N ASP A 182 9.57 -20.55 -26.89
CA ASP A 182 10.32 -21.34 -27.88
C ASP A 182 10.89 -22.66 -27.30
N GLY A 183 10.72 -22.88 -26.00
CA GLY A 183 11.22 -24.03 -25.24
C GLY A 183 12.65 -23.85 -24.72
N ILE A 184 13.25 -22.67 -24.85
CA ILE A 184 14.57 -22.31 -24.32
C ILE A 184 14.41 -21.37 -23.12
N VAL A 185 15.21 -21.61 -22.08
CA VAL A 185 15.20 -20.76 -20.89
C VAL A 185 15.97 -19.47 -21.16
N ASP A 186 15.34 -18.32 -20.93
CA ASP A 186 15.95 -17.01 -21.02
C ASP A 186 16.47 -16.51 -19.67
N GLU A 187 17.54 -15.72 -19.70
CA GLU A 187 18.00 -14.97 -18.53
C GLU A 187 17.18 -13.68 -18.39
N THR A 188 16.51 -13.48 -17.25
CA THR A 188 15.80 -12.24 -16.97
C THR A 188 16.57 -11.32 -16.02
N SER A 189 16.09 -10.09 -15.85
CA SER A 189 16.57 -9.14 -14.85
C SER A 189 15.65 -9.05 -13.62
N LEU A 190 14.73 -10.01 -13.44
CA LEU A 190 13.77 -10.02 -12.33
C LEU A 190 14.34 -10.81 -11.14
N PRO A 191 14.74 -10.15 -10.04
CA PRO A 191 15.22 -10.85 -8.86
C PRO A 191 14.06 -11.65 -8.25
N GLY A 192 14.25 -12.94 -7.99
CA GLY A 192 13.17 -13.81 -7.56
C GLY A 192 13.53 -15.29 -7.58
N ARG A 193 12.58 -16.13 -7.17
CA ARG A 193 12.71 -17.59 -7.30
C ARG A 193 11.37 -18.24 -7.57
N PHE A 194 11.43 -19.48 -8.05
CA PHE A 194 10.25 -20.33 -8.13
C PHE A 194 9.81 -20.81 -6.74
N LEU A 195 8.49 -20.84 -6.54
CA LEU A 195 7.87 -21.45 -5.37
C LEU A 195 8.06 -22.97 -5.43
N THR A 196 8.30 -23.57 -4.27
CA THR A 196 8.31 -25.03 -4.14
C THR A 196 6.88 -25.56 -4.03
N ASN A 197 6.67 -26.87 -4.24
CA ASN A 197 5.35 -27.47 -4.15
C ASN A 197 4.67 -27.27 -2.77
N SER A 198 5.45 -27.12 -1.69
CA SER A 198 4.95 -26.81 -0.35
C SER A 198 4.57 -25.35 -0.14
N GLU A 199 4.91 -24.46 -1.08
CA GLU A 199 4.68 -23.01 -1.02
C GLU A 199 3.63 -22.55 -2.05
N LEU A 200 2.92 -23.48 -2.70
CA LEU A 200 1.86 -23.17 -3.68
C LEU A 200 0.48 -22.92 -3.06
N THR A 201 0.39 -22.94 -1.72
CA THR A 201 -0.86 -22.65 -1.01
C THR A 201 -0.60 -21.70 0.14
N PHE A 202 -1.19 -20.50 0.06
CA PHE A 202 -1.15 -19.49 1.10
C PHE A 202 -2.41 -19.57 1.94
N THR A 203 -2.27 -19.80 3.24
CA THR A 203 -3.40 -19.94 4.19
C THR A 203 -3.50 -18.73 5.13
N ASN A 204 -4.51 -18.71 6.00
CA ASN A 204 -4.65 -17.71 7.06
C ASN A 204 -3.93 -18.09 8.37
N GLU A 205 -3.15 -19.18 8.39
CA GLU A 205 -2.44 -19.62 9.61
C GLU A 205 -1.28 -18.68 9.96
N LYS A 206 -0.55 -18.19 8.95
CA LYS A 206 0.55 -17.24 9.08
C LYS A 206 0.57 -16.28 7.90
N PRO A 207 0.98 -15.02 8.12
CA PRO A 207 1.31 -14.11 7.03
C PRO A 207 2.49 -14.63 6.20
N TYR A 208 2.49 -14.30 4.92
CA TYR A 208 3.57 -14.58 3.97
C TYR A 208 4.31 -13.29 3.70
N VAL A 209 5.64 -13.28 3.75
CA VAL A 209 6.47 -12.10 3.48
C VAL A 209 7.43 -12.43 2.34
N ILE A 210 7.30 -11.72 1.22
CA ILE A 210 7.99 -12.01 -0.03
C ILE A 210 9.05 -10.94 -0.29
N TYR A 211 10.28 -11.39 -0.54
CA TYR A 211 11.39 -10.60 -1.04
C TYR A 211 11.66 -11.02 -2.49
N GLY A 212 11.84 -10.06 -3.39
CA GLY A 212 11.90 -10.34 -4.83
C GLY A 212 10.62 -10.97 -5.39
N TYR A 213 10.65 -11.52 -6.59
CA TYR A 213 9.48 -12.14 -7.20
C TYR A 213 9.30 -13.60 -6.78
N ALA A 214 8.13 -13.93 -6.24
CA ALA A 214 7.67 -15.30 -6.06
C ALA A 214 7.02 -15.79 -7.36
N ALA A 215 7.69 -16.69 -8.08
CA ALA A 215 7.21 -17.21 -9.36
C ALA A 215 6.55 -18.58 -9.21
N THR A 216 5.42 -18.78 -9.87
CA THR A 216 4.81 -20.12 -9.99
C THR A 216 5.63 -20.95 -10.99
N PRO A 217 6.01 -22.20 -10.67
CA PRO A 217 6.58 -23.11 -11.66
C PRO A 217 5.62 -23.32 -12.83
N GLU A 218 6.16 -23.64 -14.02
CA GLU A 218 5.35 -23.84 -15.23
C GLU A 218 4.26 -24.91 -15.00
N GLY A 219 3.02 -24.57 -15.37
CA GLY A 219 1.87 -25.48 -15.26
C GLY A 219 1.30 -25.67 -13.85
N GLU A 220 1.92 -25.06 -12.83
CA GLU A 220 1.44 -25.15 -11.44
C GLU A 220 0.43 -24.04 -11.10
N THR A 221 -0.29 -24.20 -9.99
CA THR A 221 -1.26 -23.22 -9.49
C THR A 221 -0.85 -22.68 -8.14
N LEU A 222 -0.72 -21.35 -8.02
CA LEU A 222 -0.62 -20.67 -6.73
C LEU A 222 -2.02 -20.39 -6.21
N THR A 223 -2.36 -20.95 -5.05
CA THR A 223 -3.66 -20.76 -4.40
C THR A 223 -3.51 -19.92 -3.13
N MET A 224 -4.35 -18.91 -2.95
CA MET A 224 -4.47 -18.15 -1.70
C MET A 224 -5.86 -18.36 -1.13
N GLU A 225 -5.94 -18.90 0.08
CA GLU A 225 -7.19 -19.19 0.76
C GLU A 225 -7.72 -17.99 1.54
N ALA A 226 -9.01 -17.99 1.85
CA ALA A 226 -9.67 -16.93 2.60
C ALA A 226 -8.91 -16.55 3.89
N GLY A 227 -8.75 -15.24 4.11
CA GLY A 227 -8.03 -14.68 5.24
C GLY A 227 -6.50 -14.67 5.12
N ALA A 228 -5.93 -15.13 4.00
CA ALA A 228 -4.47 -15.05 3.80
C ALA A 228 -3.98 -13.58 3.83
N ARG A 229 -2.77 -13.38 4.37
CA ARG A 229 -2.09 -12.07 4.45
C ARG A 229 -0.74 -12.19 3.74
N VAL A 230 -0.55 -11.42 2.68
CA VAL A 230 0.64 -11.48 1.84
C VAL A 230 1.29 -10.10 1.79
N HIS A 231 2.51 -10.03 2.30
CA HIS A 231 3.28 -8.82 2.44
C HIS A 231 4.47 -8.84 1.50
N PHE A 232 4.72 -7.70 0.88
CA PHE A 232 5.73 -7.55 -0.16
C PHE A 232 6.79 -6.53 0.27
N HIS A 233 8.06 -6.94 0.19
CA HIS A 233 9.16 -6.01 0.34
C HIS A 233 9.29 -5.09 -0.88
N ALA A 234 10.11 -4.04 -0.78
CA ALA A 234 10.47 -3.22 -1.94
C ALA A 234 11.01 -4.07 -3.11
N ASP A 235 10.63 -3.72 -4.33
CA ASP A 235 11.01 -4.40 -5.58
C ASP A 235 10.64 -5.90 -5.66
N SER A 236 9.61 -6.31 -4.90
CA SER A 236 9.08 -7.69 -4.88
C SER A 236 7.72 -7.81 -5.58
N GLY A 237 7.25 -9.04 -5.80
CA GLY A 237 5.94 -9.28 -6.40
C GLY A 237 5.62 -10.75 -6.62
N ILE A 238 4.56 -11.01 -7.37
CA ILE A 238 4.17 -12.37 -7.79
C ILE A 238 4.29 -12.46 -9.30
N LEU A 239 4.81 -13.57 -9.80
CA LEU A 239 4.87 -13.88 -11.22
C LEU A 239 4.17 -15.21 -11.51
N ILE A 240 3.09 -15.16 -12.28
CA ILE A 240 2.42 -16.37 -12.77
C ILE A 240 2.93 -16.64 -14.18
N THR A 241 3.69 -17.73 -14.33
CA THR A 241 4.42 -18.06 -15.56
C THR A 241 3.58 -18.89 -16.54
N ASN A 242 4.22 -19.50 -17.53
CA ASN A 242 3.57 -20.20 -18.62
C ASN A 242 2.72 -21.38 -18.14
N ASN A 243 1.51 -21.51 -18.69
CA ASN A 243 0.52 -22.54 -18.34
C ASN A 243 0.13 -22.58 -16.85
N SER A 244 0.59 -21.62 -16.05
CA SER A 244 0.33 -21.55 -14.61
C SER A 244 -0.89 -20.68 -14.31
N THR A 245 -1.41 -20.84 -13.09
CA THR A 245 -2.63 -20.16 -12.65
C THR A 245 -2.44 -19.53 -11.26
N LEU A 246 -3.01 -18.34 -11.06
CA LEU A 246 -3.29 -17.77 -9.75
C LEU A 246 -4.76 -17.98 -9.39
N THR A 247 -5.02 -18.45 -8.18
CA THR A 247 -6.36 -18.57 -7.61
C THR A 247 -6.40 -17.89 -6.25
N ILE A 248 -7.09 -16.77 -6.11
CA ILE A 248 -7.36 -16.11 -4.82
C ILE A 248 -8.80 -16.39 -4.41
N ASN A 249 -8.98 -17.19 -3.37
CA ASN A 249 -10.25 -17.68 -2.83
C ASN A 249 -10.62 -16.96 -1.53
N GLY A 250 -10.65 -15.63 -1.55
CA GLY A 250 -11.19 -14.85 -0.44
C GLY A 250 -12.68 -15.12 -0.22
N ALA A 251 -13.19 -14.67 0.93
CA ALA A 251 -14.61 -14.65 1.22
C ALA A 251 -15.04 -13.33 1.87
N SER A 252 -16.35 -13.04 1.82
CA SER A 252 -16.94 -11.87 2.47
C SER A 252 -16.58 -11.81 3.96
N SER A 253 -16.11 -10.66 4.40
CA SER A 253 -15.81 -10.37 5.80
C SER A 253 -17.02 -9.75 6.49
N SER A 254 -17.22 -10.05 7.77
CA SER A 254 -18.27 -9.44 8.58
C SER A 254 -17.81 -8.14 9.21
N ASP A 255 -16.53 -8.06 9.53
CA ASP A 255 -15.85 -6.85 10.00
C ASP A 255 -15.18 -6.17 8.80
N GLN A 256 -15.63 -4.96 8.48
CA GLN A 256 -15.13 -4.18 7.35
C GLN A 256 -13.81 -3.44 7.64
N GLU A 257 -13.35 -3.44 8.89
CA GLU A 257 -12.05 -2.91 9.29
C GLU A 257 -10.99 -4.02 9.30
N LEU A 258 -11.32 -5.21 9.83
CA LEU A 258 -10.37 -6.34 9.92
C LEU A 258 -10.22 -7.12 8.61
N LEU A 259 -11.29 -7.16 7.80
CA LEU A 259 -11.36 -7.94 6.56
C LEU A 259 -10.92 -9.39 6.76
N GLU A 260 -11.41 -10.04 7.81
CA GLU A 260 -10.89 -11.30 8.35
C GLU A 260 -10.90 -12.48 7.35
N ASN A 261 -11.78 -12.44 6.35
CA ASN A 261 -11.93 -13.48 5.32
C ASN A 261 -11.41 -13.05 3.94
N GLU A 262 -11.09 -11.77 3.74
CA GLU A 262 -10.48 -11.32 2.49
C GLU A 262 -9.00 -11.75 2.44
N VAL A 263 -8.48 -11.85 1.22
CA VAL A 263 -7.04 -12.00 1.01
C VAL A 263 -6.43 -10.62 0.80
N ILE A 264 -5.48 -10.24 1.64
CA ILE A 264 -4.84 -8.92 1.58
C ILE A 264 -3.43 -9.03 1.00
N LEU A 265 -3.16 -8.23 -0.02
CA LEU A 265 -1.85 -8.07 -0.66
C LEU A 265 -1.38 -6.63 -0.45
N GLU A 266 -0.34 -6.42 0.36
CA GLU A 266 0.15 -5.10 0.74
C GLU A 266 1.68 -5.08 0.98
N GLY A 267 2.24 -3.91 1.29
CA GLY A 267 3.66 -3.80 1.67
C GLY A 267 3.98 -4.51 2.99
N ASP A 268 5.25 -4.86 3.21
CA ASP A 268 5.74 -5.39 4.50
C ASP A 268 6.01 -4.31 5.55
N ARG A 269 5.83 -3.04 5.17
CA ARG A 269 5.90 -1.85 6.00
C ARG A 269 4.57 -1.57 6.68
N LEU A 270 4.40 -2.16 7.85
CA LEU A 270 3.15 -2.13 8.61
C LEU A 270 2.98 -0.89 9.50
N GLU A 271 3.79 0.15 9.30
CA GLU A 271 3.66 1.37 10.09
C GLU A 271 2.44 2.18 9.62
N PRO A 272 1.69 2.84 10.51
CA PRO A 272 0.49 3.59 10.12
C PRO A 272 0.75 4.67 9.06
N ILE A 273 1.95 5.26 9.05
CA ILE A 273 2.32 6.27 8.05
C ILE A 273 2.58 5.70 6.66
N PHE A 274 2.72 4.37 6.52
CA PHE A 274 2.89 3.66 5.26
C PHE A 274 1.65 2.90 4.82
N GLU A 275 0.60 2.81 5.65
CA GLU A 275 -0.61 2.03 5.36
C GLU A 275 -1.22 2.30 3.97
N ASP A 276 -1.23 3.56 3.54
CA ASP A 276 -1.78 4.00 2.26
C ASP A 276 -0.73 4.51 1.27
N VAL A 277 0.58 4.36 1.57
CA VAL A 277 1.64 4.87 0.69
C VAL A 277 1.72 4.02 -0.60
N PRO A 278 1.57 4.61 -1.79
CA PRO A 278 1.64 3.87 -3.06
C PRO A 278 3.06 3.48 -3.46
N GLY A 279 3.23 2.37 -4.19
CA GLY A 279 4.52 1.98 -4.80
C GLY A 279 5.51 1.32 -3.85
N GLN A 280 5.05 0.68 -2.79
CA GLN A 280 5.88 -0.05 -1.83
C GLN A 280 6.38 -1.39 -2.36
N TRP A 281 5.69 -1.97 -3.35
CA TRP A 281 6.07 -3.20 -4.01
C TRP A 281 5.74 -3.18 -5.51
N GLY A 282 6.11 -4.22 -6.24
CA GLY A 282 6.02 -4.31 -7.69
C GLY A 282 4.59 -4.50 -8.20
N THR A 283 4.18 -5.75 -8.38
CA THR A 283 2.89 -6.12 -8.98
C THR A 283 2.55 -7.60 -8.81
N VAL A 284 1.26 -7.95 -8.92
CA VAL A 284 0.86 -9.30 -9.36
C VAL A 284 0.98 -9.34 -10.87
N TYR A 285 1.90 -10.14 -11.41
CA TYR A 285 2.17 -10.21 -12.84
C TYR A 285 1.64 -11.52 -13.43
N LEU A 286 0.59 -11.42 -14.21
CA LEU A 286 0.05 -12.49 -15.04
C LEU A 286 0.78 -12.47 -16.39
N PHE A 287 1.90 -13.18 -16.46
CA PHE A 287 2.78 -13.22 -17.62
C PHE A 287 2.06 -13.76 -18.86
N ASN A 288 2.60 -13.49 -20.07
CA ASN A 288 1.96 -13.85 -21.34
C ASN A 288 1.43 -15.29 -21.38
N GLY A 289 2.20 -16.29 -20.94
CA GLY A 289 1.74 -17.68 -20.96
C GLY A 289 0.77 -18.10 -19.84
N SER A 290 0.44 -17.25 -18.86
CA SER A 290 -0.48 -17.64 -17.77
C SER A 290 -1.93 -17.78 -18.23
N VAL A 291 -2.67 -18.66 -17.55
CA VAL A 291 -4.01 -19.07 -17.96
C VAL A 291 -4.98 -19.15 -16.79
N SER A 292 -6.25 -18.81 -17.05
CA SER A 292 -7.39 -19.04 -16.15
C SER A 292 -7.22 -18.49 -14.73
N ASN A 293 -6.67 -17.27 -14.59
CA ASN A 293 -6.44 -16.66 -13.28
C ASN A 293 -7.73 -16.14 -12.66
N THR A 294 -7.90 -16.35 -11.36
CA THR A 294 -9.08 -15.91 -10.62
C THR A 294 -8.70 -15.14 -9.36
N ILE A 295 -9.39 -14.03 -9.13
CA ILE A 295 -9.25 -13.21 -7.91
C ILE A 295 -10.65 -12.97 -7.34
N ASN A 296 -10.92 -13.46 -6.13
CA ASN A 296 -12.19 -13.22 -5.45
C ASN A 296 -11.97 -12.75 -4.01
N HIS A 297 -12.69 -11.71 -3.58
CA HIS A 297 -12.57 -11.12 -2.24
C HIS A 297 -11.13 -10.84 -1.82
N ALA A 298 -10.45 -10.08 -2.66
CA ALA A 298 -9.09 -9.63 -2.41
C ALA A 298 -9.04 -8.11 -2.25
N THR A 299 -8.20 -7.64 -1.34
CA THR A 299 -7.78 -6.24 -1.25
C THR A 299 -6.30 -6.15 -1.62
N ILE A 300 -6.00 -5.51 -2.75
CA ILE A 300 -4.65 -5.32 -3.28
C ILE A 300 -4.31 -3.84 -3.15
N LYS A 301 -3.28 -3.49 -2.36
CA LYS A 301 -2.92 -2.08 -2.14
C LYS A 301 -1.42 -1.82 -2.10
N ASN A 302 -1.07 -0.56 -2.24
CA ASN A 302 0.30 -0.02 -2.14
C ASN A 302 1.27 -0.50 -3.22
N ALA A 303 0.80 -1.14 -4.29
CA ALA A 303 1.66 -1.64 -5.37
C ALA A 303 2.13 -0.52 -6.30
N THR A 304 3.12 -0.81 -7.15
CA THR A 304 3.45 0.05 -8.29
C THR A 304 2.39 -0.13 -9.37
N ILE A 305 2.11 -1.39 -9.71
CA ILE A 305 0.94 -1.79 -10.49
C ILE A 305 0.20 -2.83 -9.66
N GLY A 306 -1.12 -2.70 -9.45
CA GLY A 306 -1.86 -3.67 -8.65
C GLY A 306 -1.83 -5.06 -9.30
N VAL A 307 -2.37 -5.14 -10.52
CA VAL A 307 -2.33 -6.35 -11.36
C VAL A 307 -1.95 -5.98 -12.79
N LEU A 308 -0.94 -6.66 -13.33
CA LEU A 308 -0.52 -6.59 -14.72
C LEU A 308 -0.88 -7.90 -15.43
N ALA A 309 -1.71 -7.84 -16.47
CA ALA A 309 -2.05 -8.96 -17.33
C ALA A 309 -1.65 -8.67 -18.77
N GLU A 310 -0.87 -9.57 -19.38
CA GLU A 310 -0.36 -9.38 -20.74
C GLU A 310 -0.72 -10.57 -21.64
N GLY A 311 -1.11 -10.32 -22.88
CA GLY A 311 -1.37 -11.35 -23.90
C GLY A 311 -2.64 -12.19 -23.66
N ASN A 312 -2.86 -13.18 -24.53
CA ASN A 312 -4.01 -14.10 -24.52
C ASN A 312 -5.39 -13.41 -24.61
N ASP A 313 -5.50 -12.33 -25.37
CA ASP A 313 -6.78 -11.70 -25.70
C ASP A 313 -7.68 -12.56 -26.61
N ASP A 314 -7.08 -13.38 -27.47
CA ASP A 314 -7.77 -14.30 -28.38
C ASP A 314 -8.15 -15.66 -27.76
N ALA A 315 -7.75 -15.90 -26.51
CA ALA A 315 -8.05 -17.12 -25.80
C ALA A 315 -9.57 -17.31 -25.60
N PRO A 316 -10.08 -18.55 -25.67
CA PRO A 316 -11.52 -18.82 -25.52
C PRO A 316 -12.04 -18.53 -24.12
N THR A 317 -11.18 -18.58 -23.11
CA THR A 317 -11.46 -18.22 -21.72
C THR A 317 -10.71 -16.94 -21.37
N ASP A 318 -11.36 -16.04 -20.63
CA ASP A 318 -10.71 -14.81 -20.17
C ASP A 318 -9.49 -15.15 -19.30
N LYS A 319 -8.39 -14.42 -19.51
CA LYS A 319 -7.13 -14.64 -18.80
C LYS A 319 -7.26 -14.37 -17.31
N LEU A 320 -8.00 -13.32 -16.96
CA LEU A 320 -8.29 -12.92 -15.59
C LEU A 320 -9.80 -12.76 -15.38
N THR A 321 -10.32 -13.46 -14.37
CA THR A 321 -11.63 -13.15 -13.78
C THR A 321 -11.43 -12.59 -12.39
N ILE A 322 -11.89 -11.37 -12.14
CA ILE A 322 -11.78 -10.70 -10.83
C ILE A 322 -13.17 -10.33 -10.30
N THR A 323 -13.51 -10.80 -9.10
CA THR A 323 -14.83 -10.60 -8.51
C THR A 323 -14.73 -10.10 -7.07
N ASN A 324 -15.66 -9.24 -6.66
CA ASN A 324 -15.81 -8.79 -5.27
C ASN A 324 -14.49 -8.31 -4.65
N SER A 325 -13.67 -7.56 -5.39
CA SER A 325 -12.29 -7.25 -5.01
C SER A 325 -11.99 -5.76 -5.13
N GLN A 326 -10.95 -5.33 -4.43
CA GLN A 326 -10.61 -3.92 -4.25
C GLN A 326 -9.13 -3.71 -4.58
N ILE A 327 -8.84 -2.68 -5.38
CA ILE A 327 -7.47 -2.31 -5.75
C ILE A 327 -7.25 -0.83 -5.45
N TYR A 328 -6.33 -0.52 -4.54
CA TYR A 328 -6.13 0.84 -4.03
C TYR A 328 -4.67 1.27 -4.01
N ASN A 329 -4.45 2.58 -3.94
CA ASN A 329 -3.18 3.20 -3.62
C ASN A 329 -2.02 2.67 -4.49
N THR A 330 -2.17 2.74 -5.81
CA THR A 330 -1.14 2.27 -6.75
C THR A 330 -0.33 3.43 -7.30
N SER A 331 1.01 3.33 -7.34
CA SER A 331 1.83 4.48 -7.79
C SER A 331 1.80 4.70 -9.30
N SER A 332 1.40 3.67 -10.06
CA SER A 332 1.19 3.74 -11.51
C SER A 332 -0.25 3.32 -11.87
N PHE A 333 -0.52 2.02 -12.05
CA PHE A 333 -1.83 1.54 -12.51
C PHE A 333 -2.49 0.64 -11.46
N GLY A 334 -3.81 0.75 -11.31
CA GLY A 334 -4.57 -0.21 -10.50
C GLY A 334 -4.59 -1.59 -11.17
N LEU A 335 -5.25 -1.65 -12.32
CA LEU A 335 -5.35 -2.84 -13.18
C LEU A 335 -4.89 -2.47 -14.59
N LEU A 336 -3.82 -3.12 -15.06
CA LEU A 336 -3.26 -2.91 -16.39
C LEU A 336 -3.38 -4.17 -17.23
N GLY A 337 -4.22 -4.11 -18.26
CA GLY A 337 -4.30 -5.11 -19.31
C GLY A 337 -3.52 -4.66 -20.55
N ARG A 338 -2.75 -5.58 -21.16
CA ARG A 338 -2.06 -5.35 -22.43
C ARG A 338 -2.32 -6.48 -23.40
N ALA A 339 -3.06 -6.22 -24.48
CA ALA A 339 -3.46 -7.25 -25.45
C ALA A 339 -4.00 -8.51 -24.74
N THR A 340 -4.88 -8.31 -23.75
CA THR A 340 -5.33 -9.39 -22.86
C THR A 340 -6.85 -9.43 -22.70
N SER A 341 -7.34 -10.40 -21.92
CA SER A 341 -8.76 -10.58 -21.62
C SER A 341 -9.04 -10.53 -20.12
N ILE A 342 -9.95 -9.64 -19.69
CA ILE A 342 -10.34 -9.46 -18.28
C ILE A 342 -11.86 -9.38 -18.15
N SER A 343 -12.40 -10.19 -17.26
CA SER A 343 -13.79 -10.10 -16.78
C SER A 343 -13.81 -9.67 -15.31
N ALA A 344 -14.63 -8.68 -14.98
CA ALA A 344 -14.68 -8.07 -13.67
C ALA A 344 -16.13 -7.85 -13.17
N GLU A 345 -16.41 -8.25 -11.93
CA GLU A 345 -17.72 -8.07 -11.29
C GLU A 345 -17.56 -7.55 -9.85
N ASN A 346 -18.33 -6.52 -9.46
CA ASN A 346 -18.23 -5.92 -8.13
C ASN A 346 -16.77 -5.54 -7.76
N VAL A 347 -16.05 -4.91 -8.68
CA VAL A 347 -14.66 -4.49 -8.43
C VAL A 347 -14.60 -3.00 -8.18
N VAL A 348 -13.80 -2.61 -7.19
CA VAL A 348 -13.47 -1.20 -6.93
C VAL A 348 -12.00 -0.98 -7.24
N ILE A 349 -11.70 0.05 -8.03
CA ILE A 349 -10.33 0.49 -8.27
C ILE A 349 -10.28 1.99 -8.03
N ASN A 350 -9.36 2.44 -7.17
CA ASN A 350 -9.21 3.86 -6.83
C ASN A 350 -7.76 4.24 -6.48
N ASN A 351 -7.50 5.55 -6.53
CA ASN A 351 -6.26 6.18 -6.09
C ASN A 351 -5.01 5.63 -6.80
N SER A 352 -4.93 5.84 -8.11
CA SER A 352 -3.83 5.40 -8.98
C SER A 352 -3.07 6.58 -9.56
N GLY A 353 -1.73 6.55 -9.48
CA GLY A 353 -0.86 7.64 -9.96
C GLY A 353 -0.93 7.91 -11.48
N GLN A 354 -1.39 6.92 -12.25
CA GLN A 354 -1.72 7.04 -13.67
C GLN A 354 -3.22 6.77 -13.88
N SER A 355 -3.60 5.53 -14.16
CA SER A 355 -5.00 5.12 -14.38
C SER A 355 -5.40 4.01 -13.44
N SER A 356 -6.66 4.06 -13.00
CA SER A 356 -7.24 2.98 -12.19
C SER A 356 -7.37 1.72 -13.02
N PHE A 357 -7.94 1.83 -14.21
CA PHE A 357 -7.94 0.77 -15.20
C PHE A 357 -7.35 1.26 -16.53
N ALA A 358 -6.44 0.48 -17.09
CA ALA A 358 -5.94 0.70 -18.45
C ALA A 358 -5.98 -0.61 -19.24
N GLY A 359 -6.78 -0.65 -20.30
CA GLY A 359 -6.78 -1.72 -21.31
C GLY A 359 -6.05 -1.22 -22.55
N THR A 360 -4.80 -1.64 -22.70
CA THR A 360 -3.91 -1.11 -23.75
C THR A 360 -3.53 -2.17 -24.77
N VAL A 361 -3.14 -1.74 -25.96
CA VAL A 361 -2.79 -2.62 -27.08
C VAL A 361 -3.94 -3.59 -27.38
N GLY A 362 -5.18 -3.09 -27.38
CA GLY A 362 -6.37 -3.88 -27.68
C GLY A 362 -6.74 -4.87 -26.58
N GLY A 363 -7.52 -5.88 -26.93
CA GLY A 363 -7.96 -6.94 -26.03
C GLY A 363 -9.47 -7.01 -25.82
N LYS A 364 -9.87 -7.68 -24.74
CA LYS A 364 -11.26 -7.97 -24.38
C LYS A 364 -11.53 -7.68 -22.91
N TYR A 365 -12.41 -6.72 -22.62
CA TYR A 365 -12.62 -6.21 -21.27
C TYR A 365 -14.10 -6.12 -20.94
N ASN A 366 -14.54 -6.79 -19.88
CA ASN A 366 -15.95 -6.80 -19.48
C ASN A 366 -16.07 -6.48 -17.99
N PHE A 367 -16.68 -5.34 -17.67
CA PHE A 367 -16.89 -4.86 -16.31
C PHE A 367 -18.38 -4.75 -16.03
N THR A 368 -18.85 -5.40 -14.96
CA THR A 368 -20.23 -5.31 -14.50
C THR A 368 -20.28 -4.88 -13.05
N HIS A 369 -21.09 -3.87 -12.72
CA HIS A 369 -21.23 -3.38 -11.35
C HIS A 369 -19.88 -3.01 -10.72
N CYS A 370 -19.00 -2.33 -11.47
CA CYS A 370 -17.69 -1.92 -10.99
C CYS A 370 -17.65 -0.41 -10.72
N THR A 371 -16.86 0.00 -9.73
CA THR A 371 -16.55 1.40 -9.43
C THR A 371 -15.09 1.65 -9.81
N ILE A 372 -14.86 2.25 -10.97
CA ILE A 372 -13.52 2.60 -11.45
C ILE A 372 -13.36 4.11 -11.27
N ALA A 373 -12.87 4.50 -10.09
CA ALA A 373 -12.68 5.89 -9.73
C ALA A 373 -11.20 6.24 -9.70
N ASN A 374 -10.82 7.52 -9.78
CA ASN A 374 -9.46 7.91 -9.45
C ASN A 374 -9.40 9.23 -8.69
N TYR A 375 -9.23 9.15 -7.38
CA TYR A 375 -9.09 10.30 -6.48
C TYR A 375 -7.64 10.53 -6.03
N TRP A 376 -6.69 10.39 -6.97
CA TRP A 376 -5.28 10.65 -6.73
C TRP A 376 -4.97 12.11 -6.38
N ASN A 377 -4.21 12.32 -5.30
CA ASN A 377 -3.82 13.66 -4.82
C ASN A 377 -2.32 13.82 -4.55
N ASN A 378 -1.49 12.79 -4.80
CA ASN A 378 -0.04 12.85 -4.53
C ASN A 378 0.75 13.57 -5.64
N SER A 379 0.19 13.71 -6.84
CA SER A 379 0.79 14.41 -7.99
C SER A 379 -0.27 14.73 -9.05
N PHE A 380 0.14 15.35 -10.17
CA PHE A 380 -0.72 15.48 -11.35
C PHE A 380 -0.77 14.16 -12.11
N ARG A 381 -1.98 13.74 -12.50
CA ARG A 381 -2.18 12.59 -13.38
C ARG A 381 -2.02 13.01 -14.85
N GLN A 382 -1.48 12.09 -15.65
CA GLN A 382 -1.43 12.24 -17.11
C GLN A 382 -2.58 11.52 -17.81
N PHE A 383 -3.20 10.55 -17.13
CA PHE A 383 -4.21 9.67 -17.68
C PHE A 383 -5.50 9.66 -16.83
N PRO A 384 -6.65 9.40 -17.46
CA PRO A 384 -7.96 9.28 -16.80
C PRO A 384 -8.05 8.06 -15.87
N ALA A 385 -9.14 7.92 -15.12
CA ALA A 385 -9.46 6.68 -14.40
C ALA A 385 -9.52 5.45 -15.33
N VAL A 386 -10.11 5.59 -16.52
CA VAL A 386 -10.18 4.52 -17.54
C VAL A 386 -9.47 4.92 -18.83
N LEU A 387 -8.42 4.19 -19.20
CA LEU A 387 -7.74 4.35 -20.48
C LEU A 387 -7.93 3.11 -21.36
N LEU A 388 -8.46 3.30 -22.57
CA LEU A 388 -8.49 2.25 -23.59
C LEU A 388 -7.70 2.70 -24.81
N ASN A 389 -6.80 1.84 -25.31
CA ASN A 389 -6.18 2.01 -26.61
C ASN A 389 -5.99 0.68 -27.34
N ASP A 390 -5.80 0.75 -28.66
CA ASP A 390 -5.65 -0.41 -29.54
C ASP A 390 -4.27 -0.47 -30.22
N PHE A 391 -3.28 0.22 -29.66
CA PHE A 391 -1.98 0.37 -30.32
C PHE A 391 -0.81 0.49 -29.35
N THR A 392 0.37 0.25 -29.90
CA THR A 392 1.66 0.47 -29.26
C THR A 392 2.62 1.16 -30.23
N GLN A 393 3.47 2.04 -29.70
CA GLN A 393 4.52 2.69 -30.47
C GLN A 393 5.71 1.74 -30.58
N ILE A 394 6.03 1.27 -31.79
CA ILE A 394 7.14 0.34 -32.04
C ILE A 394 8.47 1.10 -32.16
N ASP A 395 8.45 2.21 -32.88
CA ASP A 395 9.58 3.15 -33.05
C ASP A 395 9.03 4.57 -33.24
N GLU A 396 9.87 5.60 -33.48
CA GLU A 396 9.39 7.00 -33.61
C GLU A 396 8.33 7.24 -34.70
N THR A 397 8.17 6.32 -35.67
CA THR A 397 7.28 6.48 -36.83
C THR A 397 6.30 5.34 -37.03
N THR A 398 6.55 4.17 -36.45
CA THR A 398 5.76 2.96 -36.64
C THR A 398 4.84 2.71 -35.46
N ILE A 399 3.54 2.61 -35.74
CA ILE A 399 2.50 2.21 -34.80
C ILE A 399 2.11 0.77 -35.11
N GLY A 400 2.17 -0.10 -34.10
CA GLY A 400 1.56 -1.43 -34.15
C GLY A 400 0.15 -1.35 -33.58
N THR A 401 -0.83 -1.92 -34.27
CA THR A 401 -2.22 -1.96 -33.82
C THR A 401 -2.62 -3.38 -33.46
N ASN A 402 -3.46 -3.54 -32.44
CA ASN A 402 -4.09 -4.80 -32.05
C ASN A 402 -5.57 -4.54 -31.75
N PRO A 403 -6.52 -5.32 -32.29
CA PRO A 403 -7.95 -5.06 -32.12
C PRO A 403 -8.39 -4.94 -30.65
N LEU A 404 -9.19 -3.92 -30.34
CA LEU A 404 -10.03 -3.93 -29.14
C LEU A 404 -11.32 -4.68 -29.51
N ILE A 405 -11.30 -5.99 -29.23
CA ILE A 405 -12.34 -6.95 -29.61
C ILE A 405 -13.68 -6.58 -28.95
N GLU A 406 -13.62 -6.21 -27.67
CA GLU A 406 -14.79 -5.85 -26.86
C GLU A 406 -14.34 -5.11 -25.59
N ALA A 407 -15.05 -4.04 -25.23
CA ALA A 407 -14.87 -3.33 -23.97
C ALA A 407 -16.23 -2.88 -23.42
N ASN A 408 -16.90 -3.74 -22.65
CA ASN A 408 -18.22 -3.41 -22.08
C ASN A 408 -18.11 -2.98 -20.62
N PHE A 409 -18.80 -1.90 -20.30
CA PHE A 409 -19.02 -1.41 -18.94
C PHE A 409 -20.52 -1.37 -18.69
N ASN A 410 -20.99 -2.21 -17.78
CA ASN A 410 -22.41 -2.42 -17.51
C ASN A 410 -22.72 -2.08 -16.04
N ASN A 411 -23.62 -1.14 -15.80
CA ASN A 411 -23.95 -0.66 -14.44
C ASN A 411 -22.69 -0.20 -13.67
N CYS A 412 -21.75 0.49 -14.32
CA CYS A 412 -20.51 0.91 -13.68
C CYS A 412 -20.53 2.39 -13.27
N ILE A 413 -19.69 2.76 -12.31
CA ILE A 413 -19.32 4.15 -12.05
C ILE A 413 -17.90 4.38 -12.58
N ILE A 414 -17.71 5.36 -13.45
CA ILE A 414 -16.40 5.83 -13.90
C ILE A 414 -16.27 7.31 -13.55
N TYR A 415 -15.44 7.60 -12.56
CA TYR A 415 -15.37 8.92 -11.94
C TYR A 415 -13.97 9.22 -11.40
N GLY A 416 -13.80 10.35 -10.74
CA GLY A 416 -12.55 10.74 -10.11
C GLY A 416 -12.49 12.24 -9.89
N ASN A 417 -11.30 12.74 -9.56
CA ASN A 417 -11.06 14.16 -9.29
C ASN A 417 -10.51 14.95 -10.48
N ASP A 418 -10.33 14.32 -11.65
CA ASP A 418 -9.91 14.94 -12.90
C ASP A 418 -11.04 14.87 -13.94
N ASN A 419 -10.80 15.35 -15.16
CA ASN A 419 -11.80 15.38 -16.21
C ASN A 419 -11.15 15.53 -17.60
N PRO A 420 -11.43 14.63 -18.57
CA PRO A 420 -12.34 13.48 -18.50
C PRO A 420 -11.76 12.31 -17.70
N GLU A 421 -12.64 11.46 -17.17
CA GLU A 421 -12.22 10.23 -16.45
C GLU A 421 -12.25 8.97 -17.32
N PHE A 422 -12.45 9.13 -18.63
CA PHE A 422 -12.11 8.10 -19.59
C PHE A 422 -11.56 8.65 -20.91
N ILE A 423 -10.63 7.91 -21.52
CA ILE A 423 -10.07 8.17 -22.85
C ILE A 423 -10.13 6.89 -23.69
N LEU A 424 -10.54 7.05 -24.95
CA LEU A 424 -10.68 6.02 -25.97
C LEU A 424 -9.78 6.39 -27.14
N ASP A 425 -8.53 5.92 -27.10
CA ASP A 425 -7.49 6.29 -28.05
C ASP A 425 -7.32 5.21 -29.13
N GLN A 426 -7.96 5.43 -30.27
CA GLN A 426 -8.03 4.48 -31.37
C GLN A 426 -7.08 4.88 -32.50
N GLN A 427 -6.27 3.93 -32.96
CA GLN A 427 -5.45 4.03 -34.18
C GLN A 427 -5.74 2.91 -35.18
N GLY A 428 -6.24 1.75 -34.73
CA GLY A 428 -6.64 0.62 -35.56
C GLY A 428 -8.09 0.69 -36.05
N ASP A 429 -8.46 -0.29 -36.87
CA ASP A 429 -9.80 -0.36 -37.49
C ASP A 429 -10.87 -0.94 -36.54
N ASP A 430 -10.47 -1.89 -35.68
CA ASP A 430 -11.37 -2.64 -34.80
C ASP A 430 -11.28 -2.10 -33.35
N PHE A 431 -12.24 -1.24 -33.00
CA PHE A 431 -12.33 -0.62 -31.67
C PHE A 431 -13.75 -0.73 -31.09
N SER A 432 -14.08 -1.88 -30.52
CA SER A 432 -15.43 -2.17 -30.03
C SER A 432 -15.54 -1.92 -28.52
N PHE A 433 -16.45 -1.02 -28.13
CA PHE A 433 -16.72 -0.71 -26.73
C PHE A 433 -18.21 -0.42 -26.52
N LYS A 434 -18.68 -0.49 -25.26
CA LYS A 434 -20.02 -0.04 -24.89
C LYS A 434 -20.10 0.34 -23.41
N PHE A 435 -20.76 1.45 -23.13
CA PHE A 435 -21.18 1.86 -21.78
C PHE A 435 -22.70 1.75 -21.68
N THR A 436 -23.18 0.94 -20.74
CA THR A 436 -24.61 0.70 -20.52
C THR A 436 -24.97 0.96 -19.06
N ASN A 437 -25.92 1.87 -18.81
CA ASN A 437 -26.41 2.21 -17.47
C ASN A 437 -25.31 2.66 -16.49
N CYS A 438 -24.33 3.39 -16.98
CA CYS A 438 -23.19 3.86 -16.19
C CYS A 438 -23.37 5.31 -15.70
N LEU A 439 -22.74 5.63 -14.57
CA LEU A 439 -22.46 7.00 -14.16
C LEU A 439 -21.04 7.39 -14.61
N LEU A 440 -20.93 8.42 -15.45
CA LEU A 440 -19.68 8.78 -16.14
C LEU A 440 -19.29 10.24 -15.86
N ARG A 441 -18.02 10.48 -15.55
CA ARG A 441 -17.45 11.85 -15.51
C ARG A 441 -16.75 12.19 -16.82
N PHE A 442 -17.34 13.13 -17.56
CA PHE A 442 -16.81 13.60 -18.82
C PHE A 442 -17.29 15.01 -19.14
N ASP A 443 -16.35 15.94 -19.25
CA ASP A 443 -16.54 17.28 -19.78
C ASP A 443 -15.26 17.69 -20.49
N ASN A 444 -15.22 17.38 -21.79
CA ASN A 444 -14.15 17.78 -22.70
C ASN A 444 -14.75 18.19 -24.05
N SER A 445 -14.92 19.49 -24.24
CA SER A 445 -15.54 20.06 -25.43
C SER A 445 -14.76 19.82 -26.73
N ASN A 446 -13.49 19.41 -26.67
CA ASN A 446 -12.69 19.08 -27.85
C ASN A 446 -12.92 17.65 -28.33
N LEU A 447 -13.33 16.75 -27.43
CA LEU A 447 -13.59 15.36 -27.73
C LEU A 447 -15.10 15.10 -27.93
N GLU A 448 -15.97 15.76 -27.17
CA GLU A 448 -17.41 15.55 -27.25
C GLU A 448 -17.95 15.75 -28.69
N GLY A 449 -18.70 14.77 -29.19
CA GLY A 449 -19.24 14.77 -30.56
C GLY A 449 -18.25 14.34 -31.65
N THR A 450 -17.02 13.97 -31.29
CA THR A 450 -16.08 13.28 -32.20
C THR A 450 -16.35 11.77 -32.22
N THR A 451 -15.66 11.03 -33.10
CA THR A 451 -15.92 9.62 -33.46
C THR A 451 -16.38 8.74 -32.29
N ASN A 452 -15.55 8.60 -31.25
CA ASN A 452 -15.82 7.69 -30.13
C ASN A 452 -16.63 8.34 -29.00
N TYR A 453 -17.01 9.61 -29.14
CA TYR A 453 -17.62 10.43 -28.08
C TYR A 453 -18.97 11.04 -28.52
N VAL A 454 -19.69 10.32 -29.38
CA VAL A 454 -21.07 10.64 -29.76
C VAL A 454 -22.02 10.02 -28.73
N PHE A 455 -22.22 10.70 -27.59
CA PHE A 455 -23.01 10.16 -26.46
C PHE A 455 -24.49 9.90 -26.75
N SER A 456 -25.01 10.38 -27.87
CA SER A 456 -26.37 10.05 -28.35
C SER A 456 -26.45 8.72 -29.10
N ASP A 457 -25.31 8.10 -29.44
CA ASP A 457 -25.27 6.82 -30.15
C ASP A 457 -25.47 5.66 -29.17
N MET A 458 -26.68 5.09 -29.18
CA MET A 458 -27.08 3.98 -28.31
C MET A 458 -26.32 2.67 -28.58
N THR A 459 -25.59 2.56 -29.68
CA THR A 459 -24.71 1.40 -29.91
C THR A 459 -23.55 1.40 -28.91
N PHE A 460 -23.01 2.58 -28.59
CA PHE A 460 -21.85 2.75 -27.71
C PHE A 460 -22.22 3.29 -26.32
N TYR A 461 -23.29 4.08 -26.22
CA TYR A 461 -23.71 4.74 -24.99
C TYR A 461 -25.21 4.56 -24.77
N ASP A 462 -25.58 3.63 -23.91
CA ASP A 462 -26.98 3.30 -23.64
C ASP A 462 -27.35 3.65 -22.19
N SER A 463 -28.30 4.57 -22.01
CA SER A 463 -28.90 4.87 -20.71
C SER A 463 -27.91 5.34 -19.63
N ASN A 464 -26.81 6.00 -20.02
CA ASN A 464 -25.80 6.53 -19.11
C ASN A 464 -26.20 7.90 -18.53
N ILE A 465 -25.71 8.19 -17.32
CA ILE A 465 -25.79 9.51 -16.67
C ILE A 465 -24.40 10.14 -16.65
N PHE A 466 -24.31 11.43 -16.98
CA PHE A 466 -23.04 12.16 -17.03
C PHE A 466 -22.99 13.23 -15.95
N ASN A 467 -21.83 13.34 -15.29
CA ASN A 467 -21.44 14.43 -14.39
C ASN A 467 -22.38 14.68 -13.19
N ALA A 468 -23.24 13.72 -12.83
CA ALA A 468 -23.91 13.72 -11.54
C ALA A 468 -22.91 13.34 -10.44
N ASP A 469 -23.15 13.79 -9.21
CA ASP A 469 -22.29 13.50 -8.07
C ASP A 469 -22.50 12.04 -7.64
N PRO A 470 -21.45 11.19 -7.57
CA PRO A 470 -21.58 9.83 -7.05
C PRO A 470 -21.86 9.77 -5.54
N ASP A 471 -21.72 10.87 -4.80
CA ASP A 471 -21.95 10.92 -3.34
C ASP A 471 -21.14 9.84 -2.59
N PHE A 472 -19.84 9.76 -2.91
CA PHE A 472 -18.94 8.81 -2.25
C PHE A 472 -18.68 9.22 -0.79
N LYS A 473 -18.65 8.25 0.13
CA LYS A 473 -18.42 8.48 1.56
C LYS A 473 -17.15 9.27 1.87
N ALA A 474 -15.99 8.78 1.41
CA ALA A 474 -14.71 9.48 1.52
C ALA A 474 -13.75 8.97 0.43
N PRO A 475 -13.85 9.47 -0.80
CA PRO A 475 -13.16 8.85 -1.94
C PRO A 475 -11.64 9.04 -1.92
N PHE A 476 -11.12 10.05 -1.23
CA PHE A 476 -9.68 10.23 -1.02
C PHE A 476 -9.08 9.23 -0.02
N ASP A 477 -9.93 8.63 0.83
CA ASP A 477 -9.57 7.63 1.83
C ASP A 477 -10.02 6.23 1.40
N ASN A 478 -10.29 6.04 0.09
CA ASN A 478 -10.81 4.79 -0.51
C ASN A 478 -12.15 4.28 0.04
N LEU A 479 -12.93 5.11 0.75
CA LEU A 479 -14.29 4.76 1.16
C LEU A 479 -15.27 5.04 0.02
N MET A 480 -15.39 4.08 -0.89
CA MET A 480 -16.09 4.20 -2.18
C MET A 480 -17.59 3.81 -2.16
N GLN A 481 -18.16 3.61 -0.97
CA GLN A 481 -19.61 3.46 -0.78
C GLN A 481 -20.33 4.73 -1.25
N ILE A 482 -21.55 4.60 -1.77
CA ILE A 482 -22.37 5.72 -2.26
C ILE A 482 -23.54 6.01 -1.33
N GLY A 483 -23.91 7.29 -1.21
CA GLY A 483 -25.02 7.76 -0.37
C GLY A 483 -26.38 7.77 -1.09
N GLU A 484 -27.45 8.09 -0.35
CA GLU A 484 -28.82 8.15 -0.89
C GLU A 484 -29.03 9.27 -1.93
N ASP A 485 -28.18 10.29 -1.95
CA ASP A 485 -28.25 11.41 -2.91
C ASP A 485 -27.38 11.16 -4.17
N SER A 486 -26.77 9.98 -4.29
CA SER A 486 -25.91 9.63 -5.43
C SER A 486 -26.65 9.65 -6.77
N GLY A 487 -25.98 10.20 -7.78
CA GLY A 487 -26.37 10.12 -9.18
C GLY A 487 -26.31 8.71 -9.77
N ALA A 488 -25.74 7.74 -9.06
CA ALA A 488 -25.74 6.33 -9.44
C ALA A 488 -27.03 5.59 -9.01
N ASN A 489 -27.89 6.23 -8.22
CA ASN A 489 -29.03 5.57 -7.60
C ASN A 489 -30.12 5.21 -8.61
N GLY A 490 -30.50 3.93 -8.64
CA GLY A 490 -31.58 3.39 -9.46
C GLY A 490 -31.35 3.42 -10.97
N ILE A 491 -30.14 3.73 -11.44
CA ILE A 491 -29.85 3.83 -12.88
C ILE A 491 -29.45 2.49 -13.50
N GLY A 492 -29.13 1.48 -12.69
CA GLY A 492 -28.66 0.18 -13.14
C GLY A 492 -29.73 -0.63 -13.89
N SER A 493 -29.30 -1.41 -14.87
CA SER A 493 -30.14 -2.38 -15.56
C SER A 493 -30.28 -3.68 -14.77
N THR A 494 -31.52 -4.11 -14.56
CA THR A 494 -31.88 -5.36 -13.87
C THR A 494 -31.41 -6.62 -14.61
N ILE A 495 -31.10 -6.53 -15.91
CA ILE A 495 -30.54 -7.65 -16.68
C ILE A 495 -29.17 -8.05 -16.14
N PHE A 496 -28.32 -7.05 -15.83
CA PHE A 496 -26.99 -7.29 -15.28
C PHE A 496 -27.05 -7.58 -13.78
N SER A 497 -27.96 -6.94 -13.04
CA SER A 497 -28.14 -7.23 -11.61
C SER A 497 -28.75 -8.62 -11.36
N THR A 498 -29.42 -9.24 -12.34
CA THR A 498 -29.82 -10.66 -12.21
C THR A 498 -28.62 -11.61 -12.31
N GLN A 499 -27.54 -11.19 -12.98
CA GLN A 499 -26.29 -11.94 -13.12
C GLN A 499 -25.37 -11.69 -11.91
N VAL A 500 -25.34 -10.45 -11.41
CA VAL A 500 -24.58 -10.02 -10.23
C VAL A 500 -25.57 -9.49 -9.17
N PRO A 501 -26.27 -10.37 -8.42
CA PRO A 501 -27.40 -9.99 -7.57
C PRO A 501 -27.04 -9.38 -6.22
N PHE A 502 -25.77 -9.44 -5.84
CA PHE A 502 -25.28 -8.86 -4.59
C PHE A 502 -24.22 -7.80 -4.93
N ASP A 503 -24.10 -6.78 -4.10
CA ASP A 503 -23.02 -5.81 -4.15
C ASP A 503 -21.75 -6.34 -3.44
N LEU A 504 -20.68 -5.55 -3.39
CA LEU A 504 -19.42 -5.93 -2.77
C LEU A 504 -19.55 -6.29 -1.28
N LEU A 505 -20.48 -5.67 -0.56
CA LEU A 505 -20.76 -5.90 0.86
C LEU A 505 -21.82 -7.00 1.08
N ASN A 506 -22.15 -7.74 0.02
CA ASN A 506 -23.14 -8.81 0.01
C ASN A 506 -24.58 -8.31 0.27
N THR A 507 -24.87 -7.03 0.00
CA THR A 507 -26.21 -6.45 0.01
C THR A 507 -26.93 -6.86 -1.28
N SER A 508 -28.16 -7.37 -1.16
CA SER A 508 -28.97 -7.71 -2.34
C SER A 508 -29.32 -6.44 -3.12
N ARG A 509 -29.07 -6.46 -4.43
CA ARG A 509 -29.45 -5.36 -5.31
C ARG A 509 -30.96 -5.25 -5.42
N SER A 510 -31.45 -4.02 -5.47
CA SER A 510 -32.88 -3.74 -5.47
C SER A 510 -33.54 -3.97 -6.84
N ALA A 511 -34.86 -3.80 -6.93
CA ALA A 511 -35.56 -3.82 -8.23
C ALA A 511 -35.21 -2.63 -9.14
N SER A 512 -34.62 -1.58 -8.55
CA SER A 512 -34.02 -0.44 -9.23
C SER A 512 -32.56 -0.37 -8.76
N PRO A 513 -31.67 -1.23 -9.31
CA PRO A 513 -30.32 -1.40 -8.78
C PRO A 513 -29.49 -0.15 -9.02
N ASP A 514 -28.52 0.10 -8.15
CA ASP A 514 -27.61 1.22 -8.28
C ASP A 514 -26.45 0.84 -9.23
N ALA A 515 -25.90 1.82 -9.93
CA ALA A 515 -24.65 1.60 -10.67
C ALA A 515 -23.46 1.56 -9.71
N GLY A 516 -22.44 0.79 -10.06
CA GLY A 516 -21.22 0.62 -9.26
C GLY A 516 -21.24 -0.63 -8.38
N ALA A 517 -20.17 -0.76 -7.60
CA ALA A 517 -19.88 -1.94 -6.77
C ALA A 517 -20.69 -2.01 -5.47
N PHE A 518 -21.38 -0.92 -5.09
CA PHE A 518 -22.17 -0.84 -3.86
C PHE A 518 -23.62 -0.45 -4.19
N GLU A 519 -24.56 -0.95 -3.41
CA GLU A 519 -25.88 -0.31 -3.31
C GLU A 519 -25.80 0.86 -2.31
N SER A 520 -26.64 1.86 -2.52
CA SER A 520 -26.67 3.08 -1.71
C SER A 520 -27.10 2.83 -0.27
N VAL A 521 -26.49 3.60 0.62
CA VAL A 521 -26.75 3.56 2.07
C VAL A 521 -26.91 4.97 2.63
N ILE A 522 -27.55 5.07 3.78
CA ILE A 522 -27.54 6.31 4.57
C ILE A 522 -26.20 6.37 5.29
N PHE A 523 -25.45 7.45 5.08
CA PHE A 523 -24.28 7.73 5.90
C PHE A 523 -24.72 8.31 7.25
N ASP A 524 -24.15 7.79 8.33
CA ASP A 524 -24.30 8.40 9.65
C ASP A 524 -23.52 9.74 9.70
N ASP A 525 -24.16 10.79 10.25
CA ASP A 525 -23.61 12.15 10.39
C ASP A 525 -22.34 12.25 11.26
#